data_AF-A0A4Q5QML8-F1
#
_entry.id   AF-A0A4Q5QML8-F1
#
_cell.length_a   1.000
_cell.length_b   1.000
_cell.length_c   1.000
_cell.angle_alpha   90.00
_cell.angle_beta   90.00
_cell.angle_gamma   90.00
#
_symmetry.space_group_name_H-M   'P 1'
#
loop_
_entity.id
_entity.type
_entity.pdbx_description
1 polymer ?
#
loop_
_entity_poly.entity_id
_entity_poly.type
_entity_poly.pdbx_seq_one_letter_code
_entity_poly.pdbx_strand_id
1 'polypeptide(L)' 'MNGAEMAKVVRSRRPELPIIFASGSSDTAAIESAAVSSAVLLRKPFRVADLDATLRAALQAT' A
#
# COMPACT_ATOMS: atom_id res chain seq x y z
N MET A 1 -4.38 -12.59 9.82
CA MET A 1 -3.42 -11.68 9.19
C MET A 1 -4.13 -10.90 8.10
N ASN A 2 -4.39 -9.62 8.33
CA ASN A 2 -4.91 -8.68 7.31
C ASN A 2 -3.74 -7.97 6.58
N GLY A 3 -4.07 -7.13 5.59
CA GLY A 3 -3.05 -6.40 4.82
C GLY A 3 -2.15 -5.52 5.69
N ALA A 4 -2.69 -4.84 6.71
CA ALA A 4 -1.92 -3.98 7.60
C ALA A 4 -0.93 -4.78 8.47
N GLU A 5 -1.35 -5.93 9.00
CA GLU A 5 -0.46 -6.84 9.74
C GLU A 5 0.67 -7.39 8.86
N MET A 6 0.36 -7.77 7.61
CA MET A 6 1.35 -8.21 6.63
C MET A 6 2.36 -7.10 6.33
N ALA A 7 1.89 -5.87 6.11
CA ALA A 7 2.78 -4.73 5.80
C ALA A 7 3.73 -4.41 6.95
N LYS A 8 3.30 -4.54 8.21
CA LYS A 8 4.19 -4.41 9.39
C LYS A 8 5.31 -5.44 9.36
N VAL A 9 4.99 -6.70 9.04
CA VAL A 9 5.98 -7.78 8.93
C VAL A 9 6.93 -7.57 7.75
N VAL A 10 6.41 -7.13 6.59
CA VAL A 10 7.24 -6.83 5.43
C VAL A 10 8.20 -5.69 5.72
N ARG A 11 7.72 -4.60 6.33
CA ARG A 11 8.55 -3.43 6.64
C ARG A 11 9.64 -3.75 7.65
N SER A 12 9.39 -4.62 8.64
CA SER A 12 10.43 -5.03 9.59
C SER A 12 11.55 -5.85 8.95
N ARG A 13 11.27 -6.53 7.82
CA ARG A 13 12.25 -7.34 7.09
C ARG A 13 12.90 -6.62 5.91
N ARG A 14 12.16 -5.72 5.26
CA ARG A 14 12.57 -4.98 4.05
C ARG A 14 12.05 -3.53 4.14
N PRO A 15 12.74 -2.66 4.91
CA PRO A 15 12.33 -1.27 5.13
C PRO A 15 12.17 -0.46 3.84
N GLU A 16 12.96 -0.76 2.82
CA GLU A 16 12.99 -0.07 1.53
C GLU A 16 11.97 -0.58 0.50
N LEU A 17 11.29 -1.72 0.77
CA LEU A 17 10.35 -2.27 -0.21
C LEU A 17 9.11 -1.37 -0.32
N PRO A 18 8.75 -0.86 -1.51
CA PRO A 18 7.52 -0.10 -1.69
C PRO A 18 6.30 -0.98 -1.43
N ILE A 19 5.29 -0.45 -0.73
CA ILE A 19 4.05 -1.18 -0.40
C ILE A 19 2.86 -0.37 -0.92
N ILE A 20 2.03 -1.02 -1.73
CA ILE A 20 0.77 -0.47 -2.22
C ILE A 20 -0.37 -1.31 -1.61
N PHE A 21 -1.32 -0.65 -0.95
CA PHE A 21 -2.53 -1.28 -0.46
C PHE A 21 -3.66 -1.12 -1.45
N ALA A 22 -4.32 -2.22 -1.82
CA ALA A 22 -5.50 -2.19 -2.67
C ALA A 22 -6.77 -2.42 -1.82
N SER A 23 -7.46 -1.37 -1.38
CA SER A 23 -8.58 -1.48 -0.42
C SER A 23 -9.88 -0.82 -0.88
N GLY A 24 -11.01 -1.35 -0.41
CA GLY A 24 -12.35 -0.76 -0.52
C GLY A 24 -12.74 0.01 0.75
N SER A 25 -14.00 0.48 0.82
CA SER A 25 -14.48 1.42 1.84
C SER A 25 -14.27 1.01 3.32
N SER A 26 -13.97 -0.26 3.63
CA SER A 26 -13.90 -0.76 5.01
C SER A 26 -12.48 -0.97 5.58
N ASP A 27 -11.41 -1.02 4.76
CA ASP A 27 -10.04 -1.25 5.30
C ASP A 27 -9.17 0.01 5.38
N THR A 28 -9.68 1.16 4.92
CA THR A 28 -8.92 2.41 4.86
C THR A 28 -8.44 2.85 6.26
N ALA A 29 -9.30 2.74 7.27
CA ALA A 29 -8.97 3.10 8.66
C ALA A 29 -7.87 2.22 9.27
N ALA A 30 -7.84 0.93 8.92
CA ALA A 30 -6.81 0.00 9.40
C ALA A 30 -5.45 0.25 8.75
N ILE A 31 -5.44 0.74 7.50
CA ILE A 31 -4.23 1.09 6.75
C ILE A 31 -3.66 2.43 7.23
N GLU A 32 -4.50 3.44 7.46
CA GLU A 32 -4.09 4.73 8.03
C GLU A 32 -3.53 4.56 9.45
N SER A 33 -4.17 3.74 10.28
CA SER A 33 -3.68 3.41 11.63
C SER A 33 -2.35 2.67 11.62
N ALA A 34 -2.01 1.96 10.53
CA ALA A 34 -0.74 1.26 10.43
C ALA A 34 0.48 2.21 10.31
N ALA A 35 0.26 3.53 10.24
CA ALA A 35 1.30 4.56 10.24
C ALA A 35 2.41 4.28 9.21
N VAL A 36 2.05 3.66 8.08
CA VAL A 36 2.99 3.46 6.99
C VAL A 36 3.02 4.78 6.22
N SER A 37 3.83 5.71 6.71
CA SER A 37 4.01 7.06 6.15
C SER A 37 4.37 7.09 4.66
N SER A 38 4.78 5.96 4.08
CA SER A 38 5.10 5.77 2.67
C SER A 38 4.17 4.80 1.93
N ALA A 39 3.10 4.30 2.55
CA ALA A 39 2.20 3.37 1.87
C ALA A 39 1.28 4.09 0.90
N VAL A 40 1.25 3.60 -0.33
CA VAL A 40 0.35 4.11 -1.36
C VAL A 40 -0.98 3.34 -1.29
N LEU A 41 -2.10 4.05 -1.32
CA LEU A 41 -3.43 3.45 -1.31
C LEU A 41 -4.07 3.49 -2.69
N LEU A 42 -4.41 2.32 -3.24
CA LEU A 42 -5.15 2.14 -4.47
C LEU A 42 -6.60 1.72 -4.15
N ARG A 43 -7.54 2.64 -4.33
CA ARG A 43 -8.96 2.43 -3.98
C ARG A 43 -9.64 1.53 -5.00
N LYS A 44 -10.31 0.48 -4.52
CA LYS A 44 -11.15 -0.40 -5.35
C LYS A 44 -12.55 0.21 -5.56
N PRO A 45 -13.16 0.01 -6.74
CA PRO A 45 -12.57 -0.55 -7.95
C PRO A 45 -11.63 0.46 -8.64
N PHE A 46 -10.52 -0.04 -9.19
CA PHE A 46 -9.57 0.76 -9.97
C PHE A 46 -9.41 0.18 -11.37
N ARG A 47 -9.01 1.02 -12.32
CA ARG A 47 -8.67 0.60 -13.68
C ARG A 47 -7.22 0.12 -13.72
N VAL A 48 -6.88 -0.63 -14.75
CA VAL A 48 -5.49 -1.06 -15.01
C VAL A 48 -4.55 0.13 -15.16
N ALA A 49 -5.02 1.24 -15.75
CA ALA A 49 -4.24 2.47 -15.87
C ALA A 49 -3.87 3.09 -14.50
N ASP A 50 -4.79 3.02 -13.53
CA ASP A 50 -4.55 3.53 -12.17
C ASP A 50 -3.49 2.69 -11.46
N LEU A 51 -3.54 1.36 -11.66
CA LEU A 51 -2.53 0.44 -11.14
C LEU A 51 -1.14 0.69 -11.77
N ASP A 52 -1.05 0.85 -13.09
CA ASP A 52 0.22 1.11 -13.79
C ASP A 52 0.87 2.42 -13.29
N ALA A 53 0.08 3.50 -13.19
CA ALA A 53 0.56 4.78 -12.67
C ALA A 53 1.07 4.65 -11.23
N THR A 54 0.33 3.93 -10.38
CA THR A 54 0.68 3.71 -8.98
C THR A 54 1.97 2.90 -8.83
N LEU A 55 2.15 1.86 -9.64
CA LEU A 55 3.36 1.04 -9.64
C LEU A 55 4.59 1.84 -10.07
N ARG A 56 4.46 2.65 -11.14
CA ARG A 56 5.56 3.51 -11.60
C ARG A 56 5.98 4.51 -10.52
N ALA A 57 5.01 5.18 -9.90
CA ALA A 57 5.29 6.13 -8.82
C ALA A 57 6.00 5.47 -7.63
N ALA A 58 5.53 4.28 -7.22
CA ALA A 58 6.13 3.55 -6.11
C ALA A 58 7.57 3.09 -6.38
N LEU A 59 7.90 2.74 -7.62
CA LEU A 59 9.24 2.31 -8.02
C LEU A 59 10.22 3.48 -8.26
N GLN A 60 9.70 4.68 -8.58
CA GLN A 60 10.53 5.88 -8.81
C GLN A 60 10.91 6.62 -7.52
N ALA A 61 10.23 6.35 -6.41
CA ALA A 61 10.47 7.01 -5.12
C ALA A 61 11.63 6.39 -4.30
N THR A 62 12.43 5.51 -4.91
CA THR A 62 13.60 4.82 -4.30
C THR A 62 14.89 5.46 -4.80
#